data_AF-A0A928BC19-F1
#
_entry.id   AF-A0A928BC19-F1
#
_cell.length_a   1.000
_cell.length_b   1.000
_cell.length_c   1.000
_cell.angle_alpha   90.00
_cell.angle_beta   90.00
_cell.angle_gamma   90.00
#
_symmetry.space_group_name_H-M   'P 1'
#
loop_
_entity.id
_entity.type
_entity.pdbx_description
1 polymer ?
#
loop_
_entity_poly.entity_id
_entity_poly.type
_entity_poly.pdbx_seq_one_letter_code
_entity_poly.pdbx_strand_id
1 'polypeptide(L)'
;MAERLWWTMPLSADMEIHLIMYIMNNGIKLMFRYMAMLLAGLAALVSCGDPADTDVEVVPDGVLKIFADKTSIAADGADCVTFRVMFGSEDVSTKNTMHIVKEYNGKTEDMAAGANVFSTIAAGTYRFRAYLYSGGEHISENEIEVTAAKVEGQKEYVKKILGEQYTSTGCTSCPSLSANIKELQKEIPGVLVPVSFHQDFSSVSDPMAIQATAAFQKYHGFQGLPYFNLNFHKSSGVETFLSTMKAAVEEELQTNPATCGVAIETSYDEKTGALTVKSKVTSNVAARYKYHIFLLEDGLDHSQMGADLTYRHDNVVRRMPAPDVTGFNMNGKKNFTPGVEVVAENVLDVESGWNLENMRVVVAALISQDGEKTWICVNVNECKAGESVGYQTR
;
A
#
# COMPACT_ATOMS: atom_id res chain seq x y z
N MET A 1 -12.49 74.82 21.71
CA MET A 1 -13.58 74.72 20.72
C MET A 1 -12.96 74.14 19.45
N ALA A 2 -13.12 72.83 19.23
CA ALA A 2 -14.07 72.24 18.27
C ALA A 2 -13.58 72.46 16.81
N GLU A 3 -13.45 71.49 15.90
CA GLU A 3 -14.06 70.17 15.77
C GLU A 3 -13.30 69.34 14.71
N ARG A 4 -13.30 68.00 14.88
CA ARG A 4 -12.91 67.02 13.83
C ARG A 4 -14.16 66.72 12.99
N LEU A 5 -14.08 66.89 11.67
CA LEU A 5 -15.08 66.37 10.74
C LEU A 5 -14.54 65.11 10.05
N TRP A 6 -15.06 63.96 10.48
CA TRP A 6 -14.99 62.70 9.74
C TRP A 6 -16.20 62.65 8.82
N TRP A 7 -15.98 62.47 7.52
CA TRP A 7 -17.04 62.16 6.57
C TRP A 7 -17.34 60.67 6.62
N THR A 8 -18.46 60.30 7.26
CA THR A 8 -19.08 58.98 7.09
C THR A 8 -19.95 59.02 5.84
N MET A 9 -19.55 58.32 4.78
CA MET A 9 -20.48 58.00 3.68
C MET A 9 -21.40 56.86 4.13
N PRO A 10 -22.73 56.98 4.00
CA PRO A 10 -23.63 55.87 4.26
C PRO A 10 -23.56 54.87 3.10
N LEU A 11 -23.32 53.58 3.39
CA LEU A 11 -23.63 52.52 2.44
C LEU A 11 -25.13 52.55 2.17
N SER A 12 -25.54 52.49 0.89
CA SER A 12 -26.96 52.39 0.54
C SER A 12 -27.53 51.06 1.03
N ALA A 13 -28.79 51.06 1.47
CA ALA A 13 -29.50 49.89 1.97
C ALA A 13 -29.47 48.69 0.99
N ASP A 14 -29.41 48.96 -0.32
CA ASP A 14 -29.30 47.92 -1.35
C ASP A 14 -27.97 47.17 -1.33
N MET A 15 -26.87 47.85 -0.96
CA MET A 15 -25.54 47.22 -0.91
C MET A 15 -25.39 46.34 0.33
N GLU A 16 -26.03 46.71 1.45
CA GLU A 16 -26.11 45.86 2.65
C GLU A 16 -26.94 44.60 2.39
N ILE A 17 -28.07 44.71 1.70
CA ILE A 17 -28.92 43.55 1.35
C ILE A 17 -28.15 42.57 0.44
N HIS A 18 -27.43 43.06 -0.58
CA HIS A 18 -26.64 42.20 -1.45
C HIS A 18 -25.48 41.49 -0.72
N LEU A 19 -24.81 42.18 0.21
CA LEU A 19 -23.73 41.59 1.01
C LEU A 19 -24.27 40.53 1.99
N ILE A 20 -25.42 40.79 2.62
CA ILE A 20 -26.10 39.85 3.52
C ILE A 20 -26.57 38.61 2.74
N MET A 21 -27.19 38.79 1.56
CA MET A 21 -27.60 37.66 0.72
C MET A 21 -26.40 36.85 0.20
N TYR A 22 -25.27 37.49 -0.13
CA TYR A 22 -24.04 36.80 -0.54
C TYR A 22 -23.43 35.97 0.61
N ILE A 23 -23.37 36.52 1.81
CA ILE A 23 -22.87 35.82 3.02
C ILE A 23 -23.82 34.69 3.41
N MET A 24 -25.15 34.90 3.36
CA MET A 24 -26.13 33.86 3.66
C MET A 24 -26.09 32.73 2.63
N ASN A 25 -25.99 33.03 1.33
CA ASN A 25 -25.97 32.00 0.29
C ASN A 25 -24.66 31.19 0.32
N ASN A 26 -23.52 31.82 0.61
CA ASN A 26 -22.25 31.12 0.81
C ASN A 26 -22.21 30.37 2.15
N GLY A 27 -22.79 30.92 3.21
CA GLY A 27 -22.93 30.27 4.51
C GLY A 27 -23.84 29.04 4.44
N ILE A 28 -24.95 29.11 3.70
CA ILE A 28 -25.86 27.97 3.46
C ILE A 28 -25.17 26.92 2.59
N LYS A 29 -24.43 27.30 1.54
CA LYS A 29 -23.62 26.34 0.75
C LYS A 29 -22.51 25.69 1.56
N LEU A 30 -21.86 26.43 2.44
CA LEU A 30 -20.84 25.93 3.35
C LEU A 30 -21.46 24.98 4.39
N MET A 31 -22.61 25.35 4.98
CA MET A 31 -23.37 24.49 5.88
C MET A 31 -23.89 23.23 5.18
N PHE A 32 -24.41 23.29 3.95
CA PHE A 32 -24.81 22.09 3.20
C PHE A 32 -23.61 21.20 2.84
N ARG A 33 -22.43 21.77 2.57
CA ARG A 33 -21.18 21.01 2.40
C ARG A 33 -20.77 20.31 3.70
N TYR A 34 -20.85 21.00 4.84
CA TYR A 34 -20.56 20.38 6.14
C TYR A 34 -21.64 19.40 6.61
N MET A 35 -22.90 19.60 6.27
CA MET A 35 -24.01 18.71 6.62
C MET A 35 -24.02 17.46 5.73
N ALA A 36 -23.65 17.57 4.45
CA ALA A 36 -23.36 16.42 3.60
C ALA A 36 -22.11 15.65 4.07
N MET A 37 -21.07 16.34 4.58
CA MET A 37 -19.91 15.70 5.22
C MET A 37 -20.24 15.06 6.58
N LEU A 38 -21.21 15.59 7.34
CA LEU A 38 -21.68 15.00 8.60
C LEU A 38 -22.61 13.79 8.38
N LEU A 39 -23.39 13.77 7.30
CA LEU A 39 -24.18 12.60 6.89
C LEU A 39 -23.31 11.53 6.21
N ALA A 40 -22.25 11.90 5.49
CA ALA A 40 -21.23 10.95 5.01
C ALA A 40 -20.32 10.45 6.14
N GLY A 41 -20.11 11.24 7.19
CA GLY A 41 -19.31 10.90 8.37
C GLY A 41 -19.97 9.93 9.35
N LEU A 42 -21.28 9.66 9.21
CA LEU A 42 -21.97 8.64 10.02
C LEU A 42 -22.01 7.23 9.37
N ALA A 43 -21.50 7.08 8.13
CA ALA A 43 -21.52 5.79 7.41
C ALA A 43 -20.18 5.04 7.39
N ALA A 44 -19.13 5.50 8.10
CA ALA A 44 -17.77 4.94 7.97
C ALA A 44 -17.18 4.37 9.28
N LEU A 45 -18.03 3.86 10.17
CA LEU A 45 -17.61 2.95 11.25
C LEU A 45 -18.03 1.52 10.93
N VAL A 46 -17.74 1.04 9.71
CA VAL A 46 -17.66 -0.41 9.47
C VAL A 46 -16.28 -0.83 9.96
N SER A 47 -16.14 -0.94 11.27
CA SER A 47 -15.21 -1.94 11.80
C SER A 47 -15.79 -3.28 11.38
N CYS A 48 -15.01 -4.14 10.73
CA CYS A 48 -15.37 -5.55 10.59
C CYS A 48 -15.59 -6.06 12.03
N GLY A 49 -16.85 -6.13 12.45
CA GLY A 49 -17.23 -6.63 13.76
C GLY A 49 -17.27 -8.15 13.72
N ASP A 50 -17.22 -8.78 14.88
CA ASP A 50 -17.54 -10.20 14.97
C ASP A 50 -18.91 -10.44 14.31
N PRO A 51 -19.07 -11.49 13.48
CA PRO A 51 -20.35 -11.80 12.86
C PRO A 51 -21.42 -11.86 13.94
N ALA A 52 -22.52 -11.12 13.74
CA ALA A 52 -23.66 -11.20 14.64
C ALA A 52 -24.11 -12.67 14.76
N ASP A 53 -24.46 -13.10 15.97
CA ASP A 53 -25.04 -14.42 16.26
C ASP A 53 -26.39 -14.56 15.53
N THR A 54 -26.33 -14.90 14.25
CA THR A 54 -27.48 -15.39 13.49
C THR A 54 -27.57 -16.91 13.68
N ASP A 55 -28.78 -17.40 13.95
CA ASP A 55 -29.15 -18.82 14.18
C ASP A 55 -28.01 -19.80 13.89
N VAL A 56 -27.34 -20.24 14.96
CA VAL A 56 -26.17 -21.12 14.88
C VAL A 56 -26.61 -22.43 14.24
N GLU A 57 -26.35 -22.57 12.94
CA GLU A 57 -26.46 -23.84 12.25
C GLU A 57 -25.60 -24.85 13.02
N VAL A 58 -26.22 -25.92 13.52
CA VAL A 58 -25.51 -26.96 14.26
C VAL A 58 -24.61 -27.70 13.27
N VAL A 59 -23.30 -27.48 13.38
CA VAL A 59 -22.30 -28.18 12.57
C VAL A 59 -22.02 -29.54 13.23
N PRO A 60 -22.21 -30.67 12.53
CA PRO A 60 -21.94 -31.99 13.10
C PRO A 60 -20.48 -32.16 13.53
N ASP A 61 -20.23 -32.96 14.57
CA ASP A 61 -18.87 -33.26 15.01
C ASP A 61 -18.04 -33.87 13.88
N GLY A 62 -16.80 -33.37 13.71
CA GLY A 62 -15.90 -33.80 12.65
C GLY A 62 -16.16 -33.15 11.28
N VAL A 63 -17.16 -32.28 11.15
CA VAL A 63 -17.44 -31.52 9.93
C VAL A 63 -16.88 -30.11 10.04
N LEU A 64 -16.21 -29.64 8.98
CA LEU A 64 -15.77 -28.26 8.83
C LEU A 64 -16.79 -27.47 7.99
N LYS A 65 -17.23 -26.30 8.45
CA LYS A 65 -18.08 -25.38 7.69
C LYS A 65 -17.56 -23.94 7.80
N ILE A 66 -17.73 -23.20 6.71
CA ILE A 66 -17.40 -21.77 6.61
C ILE A 66 -18.68 -20.95 6.49
N PHE A 67 -18.73 -19.82 7.18
CA PHE A 67 -19.84 -18.88 7.19
C PHE A 67 -19.30 -17.48 6.91
N ALA A 68 -20.16 -16.60 6.40
CA ALA A 68 -19.84 -15.20 6.16
C ALA A 68 -20.95 -14.31 6.74
N ASP A 69 -20.56 -13.18 7.32
CA ASP A 69 -21.49 -12.16 7.82
C ASP A 69 -22.32 -11.51 6.69
N LYS A 70 -21.75 -11.43 5.48
CA LYS A 70 -22.40 -11.01 4.24
C LYS A 70 -21.69 -11.57 3.01
N THR A 71 -22.36 -11.55 1.87
CA THR A 71 -21.83 -12.07 0.59
C THR A 71 -21.74 -11.01 -0.51
N SER A 72 -21.94 -9.74 -0.17
CA SER A 72 -21.75 -8.62 -1.08
C SER A 72 -21.00 -7.50 -0.39
N ILE A 73 -19.98 -6.98 -1.06
CA ILE A 73 -19.14 -5.87 -0.59
C ILE A 73 -18.87 -4.88 -1.74
N ALA A 74 -18.48 -3.66 -1.42
CA ALA A 74 -17.86 -2.74 -2.36
C ALA A 74 -16.40 -3.15 -2.63
N ALA A 75 -15.97 -3.06 -3.89
CA ALA A 75 -14.57 -3.27 -4.29
C ALA A 75 -13.71 -2.03 -4.01
N ASP A 76 -13.73 -1.54 -2.77
CA ASP A 76 -12.97 -0.37 -2.31
C ASP A 76 -11.84 -0.73 -1.34
N GLY A 77 -11.65 -2.00 -1.02
CA GLY A 77 -10.64 -2.47 -0.06
C GLY A 77 -10.93 -2.10 1.39
N ALA A 78 -12.03 -1.40 1.68
CA ALA A 78 -12.47 -1.03 3.03
C ALA A 78 -13.69 -1.85 3.45
N ASP A 79 -14.68 -2.02 2.56
CA ASP A 79 -15.82 -2.88 2.79
C ASP A 79 -15.37 -4.36 2.79
N CYS A 80 -15.60 -5.03 3.91
CA CYS A 80 -15.03 -6.33 4.21
C CYS A 80 -16.12 -7.34 4.57
N VAL A 81 -15.90 -8.61 4.22
CA VAL A 81 -16.61 -9.77 4.77
C VAL A 81 -15.77 -10.36 5.91
N THR A 82 -16.44 -10.81 6.95
CA THR A 82 -15.83 -11.58 8.04
C THR A 82 -16.32 -13.01 7.97
N PHE A 83 -15.38 -13.94 7.87
CA PHE A 83 -15.62 -15.36 7.88
C PHE A 83 -15.58 -15.92 9.30
N ARG A 84 -16.50 -16.84 9.56
CA ARG A 84 -16.50 -17.72 10.72
C ARG A 84 -16.33 -19.16 10.26
N VAL A 85 -15.42 -19.91 10.86
CA VAL A 85 -15.14 -21.30 10.51
C VAL A 85 -15.37 -22.17 11.73
N MET A 86 -16.23 -23.18 11.58
CA MET A 86 -16.62 -24.09 12.66
C MET A 86 -16.16 -25.51 12.33
N PHE A 87 -15.55 -26.20 13.30
CA PHE A 87 -15.26 -27.64 13.24
C PHE A 87 -16.06 -28.36 14.32
N GLY A 88 -17.19 -28.97 13.92
CA GLY A 88 -18.23 -29.33 14.88
C GLY A 88 -18.68 -28.12 15.69
N SER A 89 -18.73 -28.25 17.02
CA SER A 89 -19.08 -27.15 17.92
C SER A 89 -17.94 -26.15 18.20
N GLU A 90 -16.71 -26.41 17.72
CA GLU A 90 -15.56 -25.55 17.98
C GLU A 90 -15.43 -24.45 16.92
N ASP A 91 -15.33 -23.19 17.36
CA ASP A 91 -14.95 -22.08 16.49
C ASP A 91 -13.44 -22.10 16.27
N VAL A 92 -13.03 -22.30 15.02
CA VAL A 92 -11.62 -22.41 14.60
C VAL A 92 -11.17 -21.21 13.77
N SER A 93 -11.97 -20.14 13.70
CA SER A 93 -11.76 -18.97 12.82
C SER A 93 -10.41 -18.27 13.00
N THR A 94 -9.78 -18.40 14.17
CA THR A 94 -8.50 -17.75 14.48
C THR A 94 -7.35 -18.74 14.73
N LYS A 95 -7.57 -20.04 14.52
CA LYS A 95 -6.51 -21.04 14.70
C LYS A 95 -5.45 -20.88 13.62
N ASN A 96 -4.18 -21.02 14.00
CA ASN A 96 -3.06 -20.99 13.05
C ASN A 96 -3.02 -22.20 12.10
N THR A 97 -3.72 -23.28 12.46
CA THR A 97 -3.91 -24.46 11.61
C THR A 97 -5.10 -24.33 10.66
N MET A 98 -5.84 -23.22 10.74
CA MET A 98 -6.92 -22.88 9.81
C MET A 98 -6.37 -21.90 8.77
N HIS A 99 -6.68 -22.18 7.49
CA HIS A 99 -6.47 -21.24 6.40
C HIS A 99 -7.70 -21.20 5.50
N ILE A 100 -7.97 -20.01 4.95
CA ILE A 100 -9.03 -19.80 3.97
C ILE A 100 -8.35 -19.66 2.61
N VAL A 101 -8.83 -20.45 1.66
CA VAL A 101 -8.39 -20.40 0.27
C VAL A 101 -9.42 -19.59 -0.52
N LYS A 102 -8.95 -18.58 -1.25
CA LYS A 102 -9.78 -17.79 -2.17
C LYS A 102 -9.54 -18.22 -3.62
N GLU A 103 -10.59 -18.22 -4.41
CA GLU A 103 -10.53 -18.34 -5.87
C GLU A 103 -11.04 -17.05 -6.51
N TYR A 104 -10.25 -16.50 -7.45
CA TYR A 104 -10.61 -15.33 -8.24
C TYR A 104 -9.98 -15.43 -9.63
N ASN A 105 -10.76 -15.18 -10.69
CA ASN A 105 -10.32 -15.28 -12.08
C ASN A 105 -9.59 -16.60 -12.43
N GLY A 106 -10.06 -17.72 -11.87
CA GLY A 106 -9.49 -19.05 -12.09
C GLY A 106 -8.15 -19.29 -11.39
N LYS A 107 -7.72 -18.37 -10.52
CA LYS A 107 -6.54 -18.53 -9.66
C LYS A 107 -6.96 -18.78 -8.23
N THR A 108 -6.25 -19.71 -7.59
CA THR A 108 -6.45 -20.10 -6.20
C THR A 108 -5.28 -19.58 -5.38
N GLU A 109 -5.55 -18.90 -4.27
CA GLU A 109 -4.54 -18.34 -3.38
C GLU A 109 -4.95 -18.52 -1.92
N ASP A 110 -3.99 -18.86 -1.06
CA ASP A 110 -4.18 -18.84 0.38
C ASP A 110 -4.29 -17.41 0.91
N MET A 111 -5.31 -17.16 1.73
CA MET A 111 -5.29 -15.97 2.59
C MET A 111 -4.19 -16.11 3.65
N ALA A 112 -3.75 -14.98 4.20
CA ALA A 112 -2.72 -14.98 5.23
C ALA A 112 -3.12 -15.89 6.41
N ALA A 113 -2.14 -16.58 7.00
CA ALA A 113 -2.39 -17.49 8.13
C ALA A 113 -3.16 -16.80 9.27
N GLY A 114 -4.28 -17.41 9.69
CA GLY A 114 -5.17 -16.86 10.71
C GLY A 114 -5.93 -15.59 10.27
N ALA A 115 -5.99 -15.29 8.97
CA ALA A 115 -6.90 -14.29 8.42
C ALA A 115 -8.29 -14.91 8.22
N ASN A 116 -9.30 -14.22 8.72
CA ASN A 116 -10.71 -14.56 8.52
C ASN A 116 -11.51 -13.35 8.04
N VAL A 117 -10.85 -12.29 7.59
CA VAL A 117 -11.46 -11.09 7.03
C VAL A 117 -11.00 -10.96 5.59
N PHE A 118 -11.89 -10.61 4.69
CA PHE A 118 -11.56 -10.34 3.29
C PHE A 118 -12.16 -9.01 2.85
N SER A 119 -11.34 -8.14 2.28
CA SER A 119 -11.77 -7.02 1.45
C SER A 119 -11.00 -7.06 0.13
N THR A 120 -11.47 -6.31 -0.87
CA THR A 120 -10.80 -6.27 -2.18
C THR A 120 -11.01 -4.93 -2.86
N ILE A 121 -10.07 -4.55 -3.71
CA ILE A 121 -10.15 -3.38 -4.60
C ILE A 121 -10.48 -3.78 -6.04
N ALA A 122 -10.57 -5.09 -6.31
CA ALA A 122 -10.97 -5.63 -7.59
C ALA A 122 -12.42 -6.09 -7.53
N ALA A 123 -13.21 -5.61 -8.49
CA ALA A 123 -14.61 -6.01 -8.63
C ALA A 123 -14.70 -7.40 -9.27
N GLY A 124 -15.69 -8.18 -8.85
CA GLY A 124 -15.93 -9.52 -9.38
C GLY A 124 -16.47 -10.47 -8.32
N THR A 125 -16.47 -11.75 -8.68
CA THR A 125 -16.96 -12.83 -7.81
C THR A 125 -15.80 -13.63 -7.29
N TYR A 126 -15.77 -13.83 -5.98
CA TYR A 126 -14.76 -14.58 -5.24
C TYR A 126 -15.40 -15.80 -4.60
N ARG A 127 -14.70 -16.94 -4.58
CA ARG A 127 -15.13 -18.16 -3.90
C ARG A 127 -14.17 -18.53 -2.79
N PHE A 128 -14.69 -18.97 -1.65
CA PHE A 128 -13.91 -19.24 -0.44
C PHE A 128 -14.21 -20.62 0.13
N ARG A 129 -13.14 -21.33 0.49
CA ARG A 129 -13.18 -22.59 1.24
C ARG A 129 -12.25 -22.50 2.44
N ALA A 130 -12.63 -23.15 3.53
CA ALA A 130 -11.77 -23.26 4.71
C ALA A 130 -11.10 -24.63 4.76
N TYR A 131 -9.88 -24.64 5.25
CA TYR A 131 -9.07 -25.83 5.48
C TYR A 131 -8.58 -25.80 6.93
N LEU A 132 -8.62 -26.94 7.62
CA LEU A 132 -8.15 -27.08 8.99
C LEU A 132 -7.24 -28.31 9.11
N TYR A 133 -6.06 -28.11 9.68
CA TYR A 133 -5.21 -29.23 10.09
C TYR A 133 -5.42 -29.57 11.57
N SER A 134 -6.08 -30.70 11.85
CA SER A 134 -6.34 -31.20 13.21
C SER A 134 -6.33 -32.73 13.21
N GLY A 135 -5.16 -33.32 13.50
CA GLY A 135 -4.95 -34.77 13.40
C GLY A 135 -5.09 -35.34 11.97
N GLY A 136 -5.14 -34.45 10.97
CA GLY A 136 -5.47 -34.71 9.57
C GLY A 136 -5.94 -33.42 8.90
N GLU A 137 -6.01 -33.39 7.56
CA GLU A 137 -6.57 -32.28 6.79
C GLU A 137 -8.09 -32.42 6.71
N HIS A 138 -8.81 -31.34 7.03
CA HIS A 138 -10.25 -31.21 6.90
C HIS A 138 -10.55 -30.03 5.97
N ILE A 139 -11.51 -30.21 5.06
CA ILE A 139 -11.94 -29.20 4.09
C ILE A 139 -13.40 -28.86 4.36
N SER A 140 -13.78 -27.59 4.22
CA SER A 140 -15.16 -27.18 4.43
C SER A 140 -16.11 -27.89 3.47
N GLU A 141 -17.23 -28.42 3.98
CA GLU A 141 -18.25 -29.07 3.14
C GLU A 141 -18.94 -28.10 2.18
N ASN A 142 -18.97 -26.82 2.57
CA ASN A 142 -19.56 -25.74 1.80
C ASN A 142 -18.49 -24.75 1.30
N GLU A 143 -18.93 -23.89 0.40
CA GLU A 143 -18.17 -22.80 -0.20
C GLU A 143 -18.98 -21.51 -0.05
N ILE A 144 -18.30 -20.39 0.21
CA ILE A 144 -18.93 -19.06 0.23
C ILE A 144 -18.58 -18.33 -1.05
N GLU A 145 -19.59 -17.82 -1.74
CA GLU A 145 -19.42 -16.88 -2.84
C GLU A 145 -19.63 -15.44 -2.36
N VAL A 146 -18.66 -14.55 -2.62
CA VAL A 146 -18.74 -13.13 -2.30
C VAL A 146 -18.64 -12.32 -3.58
N THR A 147 -19.57 -11.40 -3.80
CA THR A 147 -19.57 -10.48 -4.93
C THR A 147 -19.08 -9.09 -4.51
N ALA A 148 -17.94 -8.66 -5.07
CA ALA A 148 -17.39 -7.33 -4.90
C ALA A 148 -17.85 -6.41 -6.04
N ALA A 149 -18.68 -5.40 -5.72
CA ALA A 149 -19.23 -4.47 -6.69
C ALA A 149 -18.25 -3.33 -6.99
N LYS A 150 -18.07 -2.98 -8.26
CA LYS A 150 -17.27 -1.82 -8.67
C LYS A 150 -17.83 -0.54 -8.07
N VAL A 151 -16.96 0.32 -7.54
CA VAL A 151 -17.33 1.65 -7.04
C VAL A 151 -17.13 2.69 -8.14
N GLU A 152 -18.20 3.40 -8.49
CA GLU A 152 -18.19 4.44 -9.53
C GLU A 152 -17.83 5.83 -8.98
N GLY A 153 -17.36 6.73 -9.85
CA GLY A 153 -17.08 8.13 -9.49
C GLY A 153 -15.82 8.36 -8.64
N GLN A 154 -14.97 7.33 -8.51
CA GLN A 154 -13.68 7.43 -7.84
C GLN A 154 -12.65 8.17 -8.71
N LYS A 155 -11.67 8.81 -8.07
CA LYS A 155 -10.56 9.47 -8.77
C LYS A 155 -9.65 8.43 -9.41
N GLU A 156 -9.37 8.55 -10.69
CA GLU A 156 -8.46 7.65 -11.39
C GLU A 156 -7.00 8.07 -11.14
N TYR A 157 -6.31 7.33 -10.28
CA TYR A 157 -4.88 7.54 -10.05
C TYR A 157 -4.05 6.74 -11.06
N VAL A 158 -2.93 7.31 -11.51
CA VAL A 158 -1.94 6.54 -12.27
C VAL A 158 -1.35 5.49 -11.33
N LYS A 159 -1.53 4.20 -11.69
CA LYS A 159 -0.93 3.08 -10.98
C LYS A 159 0.54 2.97 -11.35
N LYS A 160 1.39 2.97 -10.33
CA LYS A 160 2.77 2.47 -10.40
C LYS A 160 2.92 1.23 -9.54
N ILE A 161 3.93 0.43 -9.86
CA ILE A 161 4.23 -0.83 -9.18
C ILE A 161 5.60 -0.72 -8.53
N LEU A 162 5.67 -1.06 -7.24
CA LEU A 162 6.93 -1.18 -6.53
C LEU A 162 7.57 -2.52 -6.91
N GLY A 163 8.79 -2.48 -7.43
CA GLY A 163 9.60 -3.68 -7.67
C GLY A 163 10.68 -3.82 -6.61
N GLU A 164 10.68 -4.90 -5.85
CA GLU A 164 11.66 -5.14 -4.80
C GLU A 164 12.70 -6.14 -5.30
N GLN A 165 13.91 -5.65 -5.56
CA GLN A 165 15.07 -6.49 -5.86
C GLN A 165 15.83 -6.79 -4.57
N TYR A 166 16.15 -8.05 -4.33
CA TYR A 166 17.07 -8.48 -3.29
C TYR A 166 18.33 -9.05 -3.96
N THR A 167 19.49 -8.54 -3.55
CA THR A 167 20.75 -8.71 -4.29
C THR A 167 21.97 -8.69 -3.37
N SER A 168 23.14 -8.98 -3.93
CA SER A 168 24.44 -8.87 -3.27
C SER A 168 25.56 -8.70 -4.28
N THR A 169 26.61 -7.96 -3.91
CA THR A 169 27.89 -7.90 -4.64
C THR A 169 28.56 -9.28 -4.75
N GLY A 170 28.27 -10.20 -3.84
CA GLY A 170 28.75 -11.58 -3.86
C GLY A 170 27.96 -12.56 -4.74
N CYS A 171 26.89 -12.10 -5.38
CA CYS A 171 25.97 -12.97 -6.13
C CYS A 171 26.20 -12.89 -7.64
N THR A 172 26.76 -13.96 -8.23
CA THR A 172 27.13 -14.01 -9.67
C THR A 172 25.94 -13.84 -10.63
N SER A 173 24.73 -14.25 -10.24
CA SER A 173 23.52 -14.17 -11.08
C SER A 173 22.74 -12.86 -10.90
N CYS A 174 23.04 -12.07 -9.88
CA CYS A 174 22.32 -10.85 -9.57
C CYS A 174 22.42 -9.75 -10.65
N PRO A 175 23.55 -9.59 -11.38
CA PRO A 175 23.62 -8.68 -12.51
C PRO A 175 22.56 -8.93 -13.59
N SER A 176 22.19 -10.20 -13.81
CA SER A 176 21.16 -10.57 -14.80
C SER A 176 19.78 -10.05 -14.41
N LEU A 177 19.41 -10.12 -13.12
CA LEU A 177 18.15 -9.52 -12.66
C LEU A 177 18.19 -8.00 -12.81
N SER A 178 19.29 -7.34 -12.43
CA SER A 178 19.44 -5.89 -12.60
C SER A 178 19.28 -5.47 -14.07
N ALA A 179 19.83 -6.25 -15.01
CA ALA A 179 19.65 -6.02 -16.44
C ALA A 179 18.19 -6.18 -16.88
N ASN A 180 17.50 -7.23 -16.40
CA ASN A 180 16.09 -7.46 -16.73
C ASN A 180 15.17 -6.37 -16.15
N ILE A 181 15.44 -5.86 -14.94
CA ILE A 181 14.69 -4.73 -14.37
C ILE A 181 14.87 -3.48 -15.25
N LYS A 182 16.10 -3.17 -15.65
CA LYS A 182 16.39 -2.03 -16.55
C LYS A 182 15.69 -2.17 -17.89
N GLU A 183 15.68 -3.37 -18.47
CA GLU A 183 14.98 -3.62 -19.73
C GLU A 183 13.46 -3.51 -19.57
N LEU A 184 12.91 -4.06 -18.49
CA LEU A 184 11.49 -3.93 -18.18
C LEU A 184 11.08 -2.46 -18.03
N GLN A 185 11.86 -1.64 -17.33
CA GLN A 185 11.59 -0.19 -17.22
C GLN A 185 11.57 0.52 -18.59
N LYS A 186 12.33 0.06 -19.58
CA LYS A 186 12.26 0.60 -20.95
C LYS A 186 10.99 0.16 -21.68
N GLU A 187 10.55 -1.08 -21.48
CA GLU A 187 9.32 -1.60 -22.10
C GLU A 187 8.05 -0.99 -21.51
N ILE A 188 8.06 -0.65 -20.21
CA ILE A 188 6.93 -0.07 -19.47
C ILE A 188 7.32 1.22 -18.72
N PRO A 189 7.68 2.30 -19.45
CA PRO A 189 8.22 3.51 -18.85
C PRO A 189 7.23 4.16 -17.87
N GLY A 190 7.75 4.51 -16.68
CA GLY A 190 6.98 5.18 -15.63
C GLY A 190 6.03 4.27 -14.83
N VAL A 191 6.01 2.96 -15.10
CA VAL A 191 5.17 1.99 -14.38
C VAL A 191 5.91 1.34 -13.21
N LEU A 192 7.10 0.78 -13.46
CA LEU A 192 7.88 0.07 -12.45
C LEU A 192 8.84 1.01 -11.70
N VAL A 193 8.72 1.04 -10.38
CA VAL A 193 9.60 1.76 -9.45
C VAL A 193 10.44 0.74 -8.68
N PRO A 194 11.66 0.40 -9.14
CA PRO A 194 12.49 -0.59 -8.47
C PRO A 194 13.18 -0.03 -7.22
N VAL A 195 13.40 -0.90 -6.23
CA VAL A 195 14.22 -0.67 -5.05
C VAL A 195 15.10 -1.90 -4.82
N SER A 196 16.40 -1.70 -4.61
CA SER A 196 17.40 -2.77 -4.54
C SER A 196 17.98 -2.89 -3.14
N PHE A 197 17.54 -3.91 -2.42
CA PHE A 197 18.03 -4.29 -1.11
C PHE A 197 19.27 -5.17 -1.24
N HIS A 198 20.40 -4.61 -0.82
CA HIS A 198 21.66 -5.33 -0.71
C HIS A 198 21.75 -6.08 0.62
N GLN A 199 22.45 -7.22 0.62
CA GLN A 199 22.80 -7.98 1.81
C GLN A 199 24.12 -8.72 1.62
N ASP A 200 24.74 -9.11 2.73
CA ASP A 200 25.85 -10.07 2.71
C ASP A 200 25.40 -11.39 2.08
N PHE A 201 26.28 -12.04 1.32
CA PHE A 201 25.97 -13.30 0.67
C PHE A 201 27.18 -14.23 0.63
N SER A 202 26.97 -15.47 1.06
CA SER A 202 28.06 -16.44 1.28
C SER A 202 29.16 -15.84 2.18
N SER A 203 30.41 -15.79 1.73
CA SER A 203 31.54 -15.20 2.45
C SER A 203 31.83 -13.75 2.05
N VAL A 204 30.98 -13.13 1.22
CA VAL A 204 31.18 -11.77 0.73
C VAL A 204 30.31 -10.83 1.56
N SER A 205 30.96 -9.87 2.23
CA SER A 205 30.26 -8.78 2.87
C SER A 205 29.96 -7.69 1.85
N ASP A 206 28.72 -7.22 1.83
CA ASP A 206 28.25 -6.23 0.88
C ASP A 206 28.19 -4.85 1.55
N PRO A 207 29.00 -3.87 1.09
CA PRO A 207 29.05 -2.55 1.72
C PRO A 207 27.78 -1.71 1.49
N MET A 208 26.88 -2.13 0.61
CA MET A 208 25.58 -1.50 0.38
C MET A 208 24.46 -2.11 1.23
N ALA A 209 24.75 -3.13 2.03
CA ALA A 209 23.76 -3.78 2.88
C ALA A 209 23.20 -2.84 3.95
N ILE A 210 21.89 -2.95 4.19
CA ILE A 210 21.21 -2.28 5.30
C ILE A 210 20.58 -3.31 6.22
N GLN A 211 20.44 -2.98 7.50
CA GLN A 211 19.89 -3.90 8.51
C GLN A 211 18.46 -4.35 8.17
N ALA A 212 17.67 -3.51 7.50
CA ALA A 212 16.30 -3.82 7.13
C ALA A 212 16.17 -5.03 6.18
N THR A 213 17.17 -5.30 5.33
CA THR A 213 17.11 -6.36 4.32
C THR A 213 16.84 -7.74 4.95
N ALA A 214 17.49 -8.05 6.07
CA ALA A 214 17.30 -9.33 6.77
C ALA A 214 15.86 -9.52 7.29
N ALA A 215 15.20 -8.42 7.70
CA ALA A 215 13.82 -8.48 8.14
C ALA A 215 12.87 -8.80 6.98
N PHE A 216 13.10 -8.21 5.81
CA PHE A 216 12.34 -8.51 4.60
C PHE A 216 12.59 -9.93 4.09
N GLN A 217 13.83 -10.40 4.12
CA GLN A 217 14.14 -11.80 3.78
C GLN A 217 13.31 -12.76 4.62
N LYS A 218 13.23 -12.52 5.94
CA LYS A 218 12.40 -13.32 6.83
C LYS A 218 10.91 -13.17 6.53
N TYR A 219 10.46 -11.96 6.21
CA TYR A 219 9.05 -11.68 5.94
C TYR A 219 8.54 -12.36 4.66
N HIS A 220 9.31 -12.29 3.58
CA HIS A 220 9.02 -12.93 2.30
C HIS A 220 9.41 -14.42 2.26
N GLY A 221 10.26 -14.87 3.18
CA GLY A 221 10.64 -16.27 3.33
C GLY A 221 11.61 -16.79 2.25
N PHE A 222 12.29 -15.92 1.50
CA PHE A 222 13.23 -16.35 0.46
C PHE A 222 14.59 -16.76 1.02
N GLN A 223 15.25 -17.71 0.35
CA GLN A 223 16.56 -18.25 0.78
C GLN A 223 17.70 -17.95 -0.21
N GLY A 224 17.37 -17.69 -1.48
CA GLY A 224 18.33 -17.52 -2.56
C GLY A 224 18.34 -16.10 -3.11
N LEU A 225 19.46 -15.75 -3.75
CA LEU A 225 19.62 -14.53 -4.54
C LEU A 225 19.92 -14.88 -6.00
N PRO A 226 19.51 -14.05 -6.97
CA PRO A 226 18.63 -12.89 -6.78
C PRO A 226 17.20 -13.29 -6.42
N TYR A 227 16.46 -12.39 -5.77
CA TYR A 227 15.01 -12.53 -5.54
C TYR A 227 14.31 -11.24 -5.96
N PHE A 228 13.12 -11.37 -6.54
CA PHE A 228 12.33 -10.25 -7.03
C PHE A 228 10.89 -10.38 -6.54
N ASN A 229 10.31 -9.28 -6.08
CA ASN A 229 8.93 -9.23 -5.63
C ASN A 229 8.24 -7.97 -6.13
N LEU A 230 6.90 -7.98 -6.17
CA LEU A 230 6.09 -6.82 -6.52
C LEU A 230 5.21 -6.43 -5.33
N ASN A 231 5.10 -5.12 -5.08
CA ASN A 231 4.12 -4.51 -4.18
C ASN A 231 4.04 -5.10 -2.76
N PHE A 232 5.13 -5.63 -2.18
CA PHE A 232 5.12 -6.31 -0.88
C PHE A 232 4.21 -7.52 -0.79
N HIS A 233 3.84 -8.14 -1.92
CA HIS A 233 3.12 -9.40 -1.89
C HIS A 233 3.92 -10.43 -1.09
N LYS A 234 3.22 -11.15 -0.21
CA LYS A 234 3.87 -12.12 0.69
C LYS A 234 4.12 -13.46 -0.01
N SER A 235 3.35 -13.79 -1.04
CA SER A 235 3.44 -15.05 -1.78
C SER A 235 4.65 -15.09 -2.71
N SER A 236 5.04 -16.31 -3.12
CA SER A 236 6.27 -16.65 -3.84
C SER A 236 6.63 -15.60 -4.90
N GLY A 237 7.75 -14.91 -4.68
CA GLY A 237 8.25 -13.85 -5.54
C GLY A 237 8.33 -14.23 -7.02
N VAL A 238 8.50 -13.21 -7.85
CA VAL A 238 8.40 -13.33 -9.30
C VAL A 238 9.69 -13.93 -9.86
N GLU A 239 9.56 -14.94 -10.73
CA GLU A 239 10.72 -15.48 -11.45
C GLU A 239 11.43 -14.37 -12.24
N THR A 240 12.76 -14.38 -12.20
CA THR A 240 13.58 -13.27 -12.67
C THR A 240 13.78 -13.23 -14.19
N PHE A 241 13.01 -14.01 -14.96
CA PHE A 241 12.99 -13.93 -16.42
C PHE A 241 12.16 -12.72 -16.87
N LEU A 242 12.68 -11.94 -17.83
CA LEU A 242 12.02 -10.71 -18.30
C LEU A 242 10.55 -10.93 -18.70
N SER A 243 10.24 -12.02 -19.41
CA SER A 243 8.86 -12.36 -19.81
C SER A 243 7.94 -12.60 -18.62
N THR A 244 8.42 -13.30 -17.58
CA THR A 244 7.63 -13.60 -16.38
C THR A 244 7.44 -12.34 -15.54
N MET A 245 8.48 -11.51 -15.41
CA MET A 245 8.38 -10.22 -14.73
C MET A 245 7.38 -9.29 -15.41
N LYS A 246 7.39 -9.23 -16.74
CA LYS A 246 6.43 -8.44 -17.52
C LYS A 246 5.00 -8.93 -17.31
N ALA A 247 4.77 -10.24 -17.41
CA ALA A 247 3.44 -10.82 -17.19
C ALA A 247 2.93 -10.54 -15.77
N ALA A 248 3.79 -10.64 -14.75
CA ALA A 248 3.44 -10.31 -13.37
C ALA A 248 3.07 -8.84 -13.19
N VAL A 249 3.80 -7.92 -13.83
CA VAL A 249 3.46 -6.48 -13.82
C VAL A 249 2.13 -6.21 -14.54
N GLU A 250 1.91 -6.82 -15.70
CA GLU A 250 0.65 -6.68 -16.44
C GLU A 250 -0.54 -7.20 -15.64
N GLU A 251 -0.37 -8.32 -14.93
CA GLU A 251 -1.36 -8.84 -14.01
C GLU A 251 -1.64 -7.87 -12.85
N GLU A 252 -0.60 -7.36 -12.18
CA GLU A 252 -0.75 -6.38 -11.09
C GLU A 252 -1.51 -5.13 -11.53
N LEU A 253 -1.30 -4.66 -12.76
CA LEU A 253 -2.03 -3.52 -13.31
C LEU A 253 -3.53 -3.83 -13.53
N GLN A 254 -3.86 -5.10 -13.81
CA GLN A 254 -5.23 -5.53 -14.07
C GLN A 254 -6.00 -5.85 -12.79
N THR A 255 -5.34 -6.48 -11.81
CA THR A 255 -5.97 -7.03 -10.61
C THR A 255 -5.85 -6.12 -9.39
N ASN A 256 -4.89 -5.19 -9.36
CA ASN A 256 -4.61 -4.32 -8.23
C ASN A 256 -4.60 -2.83 -8.63
N PRO A 257 -5.74 -2.25 -9.05
CA PRO A 257 -5.81 -0.84 -9.45
C PRO A 257 -5.41 0.11 -8.31
N ALA A 258 -4.94 1.31 -8.64
CA ALA A 258 -4.58 2.30 -7.64
C ALA A 258 -5.82 2.90 -6.97
N THR A 259 -5.99 2.67 -5.67
CA THR A 259 -7.07 3.29 -4.87
C THR A 259 -6.66 4.60 -4.21
N CYS A 260 -5.37 4.94 -4.26
CA CYS A 260 -4.82 6.16 -3.69
C CYS A 260 -3.79 6.80 -4.61
N GLY A 261 -3.63 8.11 -4.46
CA GLY A 261 -2.53 8.87 -5.05
C GLY A 261 -1.45 9.12 -4.00
N VAL A 262 -0.20 9.09 -4.44
CA VAL A 262 0.97 9.43 -3.62
C VAL A 262 1.66 10.65 -4.23
N ALA A 263 1.92 11.66 -3.41
CA ALA A 263 2.74 12.82 -3.73
C ALA A 263 3.86 12.94 -2.70
N ILE A 264 4.98 13.52 -3.11
CA ILE A 264 6.20 13.61 -2.31
C ILE A 264 6.73 15.03 -2.42
N GLU A 265 7.05 15.63 -1.29
CA GLU A 265 7.87 16.84 -1.24
C GLU A 265 9.12 16.56 -0.44
N THR A 266 10.28 16.96 -0.96
CA THR A 266 11.54 16.80 -0.25
C THR A 266 12.29 18.12 -0.19
N SER A 267 13.08 18.31 0.88
CA SER A 267 13.98 19.43 1.03
C SER A 267 15.25 18.99 1.75
N TYR A 268 16.40 19.32 1.20
CA TYR A 268 17.70 18.99 1.77
C TYR A 268 18.34 20.21 2.44
N ASP A 269 18.84 20.04 3.66
CA ASP A 269 19.65 21.03 4.36
C ASP A 269 21.11 20.62 4.33
N GLU A 270 21.90 21.28 3.47
CA GLU A 270 23.33 21.04 3.31
C GLU A 270 24.14 21.22 4.60
N LYS A 271 23.66 22.04 5.55
CA LYS A 271 24.39 22.31 6.80
C LYS A 271 24.30 21.15 7.78
N THR A 272 23.17 20.47 7.79
CA THR A 272 22.87 19.40 8.73
C THR A 272 22.98 18.01 8.09
N GLY A 273 22.95 17.93 6.75
CA GLY A 273 22.85 16.66 6.03
C GLY A 273 21.44 16.05 6.09
N ALA A 274 20.45 16.82 6.54
CA ALA A 274 19.09 16.34 6.76
C ALA A 274 18.25 16.48 5.49
N LEU A 275 17.69 15.37 5.02
CA LEU A 275 16.67 15.33 3.99
C LEU A 275 15.29 15.19 4.63
N THR A 276 14.49 16.25 4.59
CA THR A 276 13.08 16.21 5.02
C THR A 276 12.24 15.66 3.88
N VAL A 277 11.34 14.72 4.20
CA VAL A 277 10.41 14.06 3.27
C VAL A 277 8.99 14.21 3.80
N LYS A 278 8.13 14.86 3.03
CA LYS A 278 6.68 14.89 3.23
C LYS A 278 6.01 13.90 2.29
N SER A 279 5.54 12.80 2.87
CA SER A 279 4.74 11.79 2.21
C SER A 279 3.26 12.21 2.26
N LYS A 280 2.65 12.43 1.10
CA LYS A 280 1.26 12.87 1.00
C LYS A 280 0.41 11.82 0.29
N VAL A 281 -0.70 11.41 0.91
CA VAL A 281 -1.59 10.40 0.35
C VAL A 281 -3.02 10.94 0.33
N THR A 282 -3.67 10.83 -0.82
CA THR A 282 -5.13 10.97 -0.95
C THR A 282 -5.69 9.62 -1.37
N SER A 283 -6.84 9.22 -0.84
CA SER A 283 -7.44 7.93 -1.15
C SER A 283 -8.89 8.07 -1.60
N ASN A 284 -9.35 7.16 -2.45
CA ASN A 284 -10.77 7.00 -2.78
C ASN A 284 -11.55 6.25 -1.71
N VAL A 285 -10.86 5.63 -0.74
CA VAL A 285 -11.43 4.59 0.10
C VAL A 285 -11.18 4.89 1.58
N ALA A 286 -12.15 4.54 2.43
CA ALA A 286 -12.10 4.82 3.86
C ALA A 286 -11.33 3.72 4.63
N ALA A 287 -10.03 3.60 4.38
CA ALA A 287 -9.20 2.54 4.95
C ALA A 287 -8.03 3.07 5.80
N ARG A 288 -7.44 2.20 6.62
CA ARG A 288 -6.16 2.47 7.28
C ARG A 288 -5.04 2.26 6.27
N TYR A 289 -4.09 3.18 6.26
CA TYR A 289 -2.89 3.08 5.43
C TYR A 289 -1.63 2.98 6.28
N LYS A 290 -0.69 2.20 5.78
CA LYS A 290 0.72 2.30 6.13
C LYS A 290 1.51 2.86 4.95
N TYR A 291 2.75 3.24 5.19
CA TYR A 291 3.63 3.69 4.12
C TYR A 291 5.09 3.38 4.42
N HIS A 292 5.86 3.22 3.36
CA HIS A 292 7.31 3.16 3.40
C HIS A 292 7.93 4.37 2.71
N ILE A 293 9.13 4.74 3.17
CA ILE A 293 10.02 5.67 2.48
C ILE A 293 11.31 4.92 2.16
N PHE A 294 11.78 5.02 0.94
CA PHE A 294 13.11 4.54 0.55
C PHE A 294 13.93 5.73 0.04
N LEU A 295 15.11 5.94 0.61
CA LEU A 295 16.14 6.78 0.00
C LEU A 295 17.08 5.87 -0.78
N LEU A 296 17.16 6.12 -2.08
CA LEU A 296 17.88 5.30 -3.03
C LEU A 296 19.04 6.08 -3.62
N GLU A 297 20.09 5.39 -4.04
CA GLU A 297 21.21 5.96 -4.78
C GLU A 297 21.53 5.13 -6.02
N ASP A 298 21.71 5.84 -7.12
CA ASP A 298 22.05 5.28 -8.42
C ASP A 298 23.54 5.44 -8.76
N GLY A 299 24.04 4.65 -9.71
CA GLY A 299 25.38 4.80 -10.28
C GLY A 299 26.54 4.48 -9.33
N LEU A 300 26.33 3.67 -8.29
CA LEU A 300 27.40 3.32 -7.35
C LEU A 300 28.45 2.43 -8.02
N ASP A 301 29.72 2.81 -7.82
CA ASP A 301 30.89 2.08 -8.31
C ASP A 301 31.40 1.12 -7.23
N HIS A 302 31.04 -0.14 -7.37
CA HIS A 302 31.55 -1.22 -6.53
C HIS A 302 31.70 -2.49 -7.37
N SER A 303 32.64 -3.36 -6.98
CA SER A 303 32.80 -4.66 -7.62
C SER A 303 31.58 -5.55 -7.39
N GLN A 304 31.21 -6.28 -8.45
CA GLN A 304 30.09 -7.20 -8.46
C GLN A 304 30.54 -8.52 -9.07
N MET A 305 30.37 -9.62 -8.34
CA MET A 305 30.61 -10.96 -8.89
C MET A 305 29.68 -11.20 -10.08
N GLY A 306 30.22 -11.78 -11.15
CA GLY A 306 29.48 -12.05 -12.38
C GLY A 306 29.28 -10.84 -13.30
N ALA A 307 29.89 -9.70 -13.00
CA ALA A 307 29.87 -8.50 -13.85
C ALA A 307 31.28 -7.99 -14.16
N ASP A 308 31.38 -7.15 -15.19
CA ASP A 308 32.63 -6.46 -15.53
C ASP A 308 32.80 -5.15 -14.73
N LEU A 309 33.94 -4.48 -14.92
CA LEU A 309 34.30 -3.24 -14.22
C LEU A 309 33.45 -2.02 -14.59
N THR A 310 32.62 -2.11 -15.63
CA THR A 310 31.70 -1.04 -16.04
C THR A 310 30.34 -1.15 -15.37
N TYR A 311 30.09 -2.24 -14.64
CA TYR A 311 28.86 -2.42 -13.89
C TYR A 311 28.68 -1.31 -12.85
N ARG A 312 27.44 -0.84 -12.74
CA ARG A 312 27.01 0.15 -11.77
C ARG A 312 25.80 -0.36 -11.03
N HIS A 313 25.80 -0.15 -9.72
CA HIS A 313 24.68 -0.48 -8.87
C HIS A 313 23.70 0.69 -8.87
N ASP A 314 22.47 0.41 -9.29
CA ASP A 314 21.37 1.36 -9.33
C ASP A 314 20.26 0.92 -8.37
N ASN A 315 19.40 1.85 -8.02
CA ASN A 315 18.24 1.70 -7.16
C ASN A 315 18.60 1.24 -5.73
N VAL A 316 19.84 1.44 -5.31
CA VAL A 316 20.36 0.89 -4.05
C VAL A 316 19.68 1.56 -2.87
N VAL A 317 19.00 0.78 -2.03
CA VAL A 317 18.36 1.31 -0.83
C VAL A 317 19.42 1.69 0.20
N ARG A 318 19.63 3.00 0.39
CA ARG A 318 20.54 3.56 1.40
C ARG A 318 19.87 3.73 2.75
N ARG A 319 18.57 4.08 2.76
CA ARG A 319 17.74 4.15 3.99
C ARG A 319 16.34 3.62 3.76
N MET A 320 15.84 2.92 4.76
CA MET A 320 14.42 2.67 5.00
C MET A 320 14.14 2.91 6.49
N PRO A 321 13.61 4.08 6.88
CA PRO A 321 13.46 4.47 8.28
C PRO A 321 12.27 3.78 8.99
N ALA A 322 11.45 3.02 8.27
CA ALA A 322 10.28 2.37 8.85
C ALA A 322 10.68 1.44 10.00
N PRO A 323 9.88 1.36 11.09
CA PRO A 323 10.24 0.61 12.28
C PRO A 323 10.26 -0.90 12.08
N ASP A 324 9.54 -1.39 11.07
CA ASP A 324 9.45 -2.78 10.68
C ASP A 324 9.05 -2.92 9.19
N VAL A 325 9.01 -4.16 8.70
CA VAL A 325 8.68 -4.52 7.31
C VAL A 325 7.29 -4.06 6.85
N THR A 326 6.38 -3.75 7.78
CA THR A 326 5.01 -3.34 7.45
C THR A 326 4.87 -1.83 7.22
N GLY A 327 5.89 -1.04 7.55
CA GLY A 327 5.92 0.41 7.32
C GLY A 327 5.43 1.25 8.51
N PHE A 328 5.43 2.57 8.32
CA PHE A 328 4.86 3.50 9.28
C PHE A 328 3.34 3.51 9.24
N ASN A 329 2.70 3.76 10.37
CA ASN A 329 1.27 4.07 10.37
C ASN A 329 1.06 5.48 9.81
N MET A 330 0.11 5.62 8.89
CA MET A 330 -0.34 6.93 8.42
C MET A 330 -1.61 7.36 9.18
N ASN A 331 -1.88 8.67 9.21
CA ASN A 331 -3.04 9.25 9.88
C ASN A 331 -3.25 8.81 11.35
N GLY A 332 -2.16 8.54 12.08
CA GLY A 332 -2.25 8.07 13.47
C GLY A 332 -3.08 6.81 13.67
N LYS A 333 -3.03 5.86 12.71
CA LYS A 333 -3.81 4.60 12.68
C LYS A 333 -5.33 4.77 12.45
N LYS A 334 -5.79 5.98 12.10
CA LYS A 334 -7.19 6.20 11.75
C LYS A 334 -7.44 5.90 10.28
N ASN A 335 -8.67 5.53 9.96
CA ASN A 335 -9.10 5.42 8.57
C ASN A 335 -8.94 6.79 7.89
N PHE A 336 -8.60 6.74 6.60
CA PHE A 336 -8.61 7.92 5.76
C PHE A 336 -10.05 8.36 5.52
N THR A 337 -10.24 9.67 5.33
CA THR A 337 -11.48 10.17 4.76
C THR A 337 -11.28 10.27 3.25
N PRO A 338 -12.13 9.64 2.42
CA PRO A 338 -12.00 9.71 0.96
C PRO A 338 -11.85 11.14 0.45
N GLY A 339 -10.90 11.36 -0.45
CA GLY A 339 -10.59 12.66 -1.05
C GLY A 339 -9.82 13.64 -0.14
N VAL A 340 -9.63 13.34 1.14
CA VAL A 340 -8.87 14.20 2.07
C VAL A 340 -7.39 13.81 2.03
N GLU A 341 -6.51 14.80 1.87
CA GLU A 341 -5.07 14.61 1.93
C GLU A 341 -4.62 14.34 3.36
N VAL A 342 -3.81 13.30 3.52
CA VAL A 342 -3.04 13.04 4.74
C VAL A 342 -1.57 13.26 4.43
N VAL A 343 -0.88 13.96 5.33
CA VAL A 343 0.55 14.27 5.21
C VAL A 343 1.29 13.67 6.40
N ALA A 344 2.42 13.02 6.14
CA ALA A 344 3.38 12.61 7.15
C ALA A 344 4.76 13.19 6.80
N GLU A 345 5.46 13.72 7.80
CA GLU A 345 6.79 14.29 7.64
C GLU A 345 7.82 13.41 8.37
N ASN A 346 8.92 13.10 7.68
CA ASN A 346 10.04 12.34 8.21
C ASN A 346 11.34 13.02 7.82
N VAL A 347 12.36 12.89 8.67
CA VAL A 347 13.70 13.39 8.39
C VAL A 347 14.64 12.20 8.24
N LEU A 348 15.43 12.20 7.17
CA LEU A 348 16.44 11.19 6.86
C LEU A 348 17.82 11.84 6.88
N ASP A 349 18.78 11.16 7.48
CA ASP A 349 20.18 11.58 7.40
C ASP A 349 20.82 11.06 6.10
N VAL A 350 21.38 11.98 5.31
CA VAL A 350 22.24 11.68 4.16
C VAL A 350 23.67 11.61 4.67
N GLU A 351 24.29 10.42 4.65
CA GLU A 351 25.63 10.27 5.20
C GLU A 351 26.70 10.93 4.32
N SER A 352 27.81 11.29 4.93
CA SER A 352 28.98 11.78 4.21
C SER A 352 29.47 10.76 3.18
N GLY A 353 29.76 11.24 1.96
CA GLY A 353 30.19 10.40 0.83
C GLY A 353 29.06 9.87 -0.04
N TRP A 354 27.80 10.06 0.35
CA TRP A 354 26.65 9.78 -0.50
C TRP A 354 26.45 10.91 -1.52
N ASN A 355 26.13 10.56 -2.78
CA ASN A 355 25.94 11.55 -3.84
C ASN A 355 24.47 11.92 -4.00
N LEU A 356 24.07 13.06 -3.42
CA LEU A 356 22.70 13.58 -3.50
C LEU A 356 22.17 13.72 -4.93
N GLU A 357 23.01 14.03 -5.91
CA GLU A 357 22.57 14.18 -7.31
C GLU A 357 22.09 12.86 -7.92
N ASN A 358 22.59 11.74 -7.40
CA ASN A 358 22.20 10.39 -7.79
C ASN A 358 21.11 9.81 -6.87
N MET A 359 20.55 10.62 -5.96
CA MET A 359 19.56 10.14 -5.00
C MET A 359 18.13 10.42 -5.42
N ARG A 360 17.26 9.47 -5.09
CA ARG A 360 15.81 9.60 -5.22
C ARG A 360 15.08 9.06 -3.99
N VAL A 361 13.91 9.64 -3.74
CA VAL A 361 13.01 9.22 -2.67
C VAL A 361 11.84 8.50 -3.30
N VAL A 362 11.54 7.31 -2.78
CA VAL A 362 10.35 6.53 -3.14
C VAL A 362 9.43 6.47 -1.93
N VAL A 363 8.14 6.74 -2.14
CA VAL A 363 7.10 6.56 -1.13
C VAL A 363 6.08 5.55 -1.64
N ALA A 364 5.92 4.46 -0.91
CA ALA A 364 4.93 3.42 -1.19
C ALA A 364 3.81 3.49 -0.17
N ALA A 365 2.55 3.53 -0.62
CA ALA A 365 1.36 3.51 0.22
C ALA A 365 0.77 2.09 0.25
N LEU A 366 0.52 1.60 1.47
CA LEU A 366 0.10 0.24 1.72
C LEU A 366 -1.28 0.19 2.38
N ILE A 367 -2.09 -0.79 1.99
CA ILE A 367 -3.37 -1.13 2.63
C ILE A 367 -3.34 -2.60 3.05
N SER A 368 -4.18 -2.97 4.02
CA SER A 368 -4.46 -4.37 4.32
C SER A 368 -5.82 -4.76 3.77
N GLN A 369 -5.92 -5.98 3.24
CA GLN A 369 -7.14 -6.57 2.71
C GLN A 369 -7.60 -7.81 3.50
N ASP A 370 -6.94 -8.07 4.64
CA ASP A 370 -7.03 -9.34 5.37
C ASP A 370 -7.08 -9.14 6.90
N GLY A 371 -7.62 -8.01 7.36
CA GLY A 371 -7.72 -7.70 8.79
C GLY A 371 -6.38 -7.36 9.44
N GLU A 372 -5.54 -6.60 8.72
CA GLU A 372 -4.22 -6.11 9.14
C GLU A 372 -3.14 -7.19 9.30
N LYS A 373 -3.38 -8.40 8.76
CA LYS A 373 -2.41 -9.50 8.78
C LYS A 373 -1.28 -9.29 7.78
N THR A 374 -1.60 -8.75 6.61
CA THR A 374 -0.64 -8.35 5.58
C THR A 374 -0.92 -6.94 5.09
N TRP A 375 0.11 -6.33 4.53
CA TRP A 375 0.08 -4.97 3.98
C TRP A 375 0.69 -5.02 2.59
N ILE A 376 -0.09 -4.67 1.58
CA ILE A 376 0.35 -4.64 0.17
C ILE A 376 0.43 -3.20 -0.32
N CYS A 377 1.40 -2.91 -1.17
CA CYS A 377 1.56 -1.62 -1.80
C CYS A 377 0.50 -1.43 -2.90
N VAL A 378 -0.41 -0.48 -2.69
CA VAL A 378 -1.47 -0.17 -3.66
C VAL A 378 -1.09 0.95 -4.59
N ASN A 379 -0.16 1.83 -4.21
CA ASN A 379 0.47 2.76 -5.15
C ASN A 379 1.82 3.23 -4.62
N VAL A 380 2.67 3.67 -5.54
CA VAL A 380 4.02 4.18 -5.24
C VAL A 380 4.28 5.42 -6.09
N ASN A 381 5.07 6.34 -5.57
CA ASN A 381 5.62 7.43 -6.38
C ASN A 381 7.07 7.70 -6.01
N GLU A 382 7.76 8.47 -6.84
CA GLU A 382 9.18 8.77 -6.67
C GLU A 382 9.53 10.17 -7.16
N CYS A 383 10.53 10.78 -6.55
CA CYS A 383 11.15 12.02 -7.02
C CYS A 383 12.64 12.05 -6.70
N LYS A 384 13.41 12.88 -7.40
CA LYS A 384 14.79 13.17 -7.03
C LYS A 384 14.85 13.76 -5.61
N ALA A 385 15.92 13.45 -4.87
CA ALA A 385 16.15 14.05 -3.56
C ALA A 385 16.36 15.57 -3.71
N GLY A 386 15.66 16.36 -2.88
CA GLY A 386 15.60 17.82 -3.00
C GLY A 386 14.53 18.34 -3.97
N GLU A 387 13.81 17.46 -4.66
CA GLU A 387 12.69 17.82 -5.55
C GLU A 387 11.34 17.36 -4.98
N SER A 388 10.27 17.57 -5.75
CA SER A 388 8.90 17.20 -5.38
C SER A 388 8.14 16.63 -6.58
N VAL A 389 7.21 15.74 -6.31
CA VAL A 389 6.29 15.17 -7.31
C VAL A 389 4.85 15.24 -6.79
N GLY A 390 3.95 15.75 -7.63
CA GLY A 390 2.52 15.81 -7.32
C GLY A 390 1.80 14.47 -7.54
N TYR A 391 0.50 14.48 -7.25
CA TYR A 391 -0.37 13.35 -7.58
C TYR A 391 -0.43 13.14 -9.09
N GLN A 392 -0.41 11.88 -9.52
CA GLN A 392 -0.60 11.50 -10.92
C GLN A 392 -1.99 10.88 -11.09
N THR A 393 -2.79 11.43 -12.01
CA THR A 393 -4.17 11.02 -12.29
C THR A 393 -4.39 10.85 -13.78
N ARG A 394 -5.38 10.05 -14.17
CA ARG A 394 -5.80 9.89 -15.57
C ARG A 394 -7.03 10.72 -15.90
#